data_AF-A0A3D1AGC5-F1
#
_entry.id   AF-A0A3D1AGC5-F1
#
_cell.length_a   1.000
_cell.length_b   1.000
_cell.length_c   1.000
_cell.angle_alpha   90.00
_cell.angle_beta   90.00
_cell.angle_gamma   90.00
#
_symmetry.space_group_name_H-M   'P 1'
#
loop_
_entity.id
_entity.type
_entity.pdbx_description
1 polymer ?
#
loop_
_entity_poly.entity_id
_entity_poly.type
_entity_poly.pdbx_seq_one_letter_code
_entity_poly.pdbx_strand_id
1 'polypeptide(L)'
;YLKTGGYIAVSESSWFTDERPDEIHNFWMAHYPEIDTIPNKVAQMQKAGYVPVATFIIPETCWTEHFFAPCAIAQEEFLKKYPGDETVEELIAGQRHEASLYDKYKEFYGYVFYIGKKI
;
A
#
# COMPACT_ATOMS: atom_id res chain seq x y z
N TYR A 1 22.13 -7.97 9.77
CA TYR A 1 21.12 -7.85 10.84
C TYR A 1 20.34 -9.14 11.05
N LEU A 2 19.78 -9.77 10.01
CA LEU A 2 19.15 -11.09 10.14
C LEU A 2 20.17 -12.23 10.16
N LYS A 3 20.00 -13.15 11.12
CA LYS A 3 20.73 -14.43 11.19
C LYS A 3 20.32 -15.33 10.03
N THR A 4 21.22 -16.23 9.60
CA THR A 4 20.86 -17.33 8.68
C THR A 4 19.71 -18.14 9.24
N GLY A 5 18.71 -18.44 8.41
CA GLY A 5 17.45 -19.07 8.81
C GLY A 5 16.44 -18.15 9.49
N GLY A 6 16.79 -16.88 9.74
CA GLY A 6 15.86 -15.85 10.24
C GLY A 6 14.86 -15.40 9.18
N TYR A 7 13.79 -14.74 9.61
CA TYR A 7 12.70 -14.32 8.74
C TYR A 7 12.63 -12.81 8.57
N ILE A 8 12.17 -12.39 7.40
CA ILE A 8 11.59 -11.08 7.14
C ILE A 8 10.11 -11.26 6.82
N ALA A 9 9.26 -10.39 7.34
CA ALA A 9 7.84 -10.34 7.01
C ALA A 9 7.48 -8.86 6.82
N VAL A 10 7.08 -8.51 5.60
CA VAL A 10 6.77 -7.13 5.21
C VAL A 10 5.49 -7.10 4.39
N SER A 11 4.70 -6.05 4.53
CA SER A 11 3.59 -5.75 3.63
C SER A 11 4.01 -4.64 2.67
N GLU A 12 3.72 -4.81 1.39
CA GLU A 12 4.13 -3.88 0.33
C GLU A 12 2.99 -3.65 -0.67
N SER A 13 2.93 -2.43 -1.22
CA SER A 13 2.02 -2.08 -2.31
C SER A 13 2.35 -2.90 -3.54
N SER A 14 1.36 -3.55 -4.13
CA SER A 14 1.57 -4.41 -5.29
C SER A 14 0.43 -4.30 -6.29
N TRP A 15 0.78 -4.47 -7.55
CA TRP A 15 -0.19 -4.64 -8.63
C TRP A 15 -0.71 -6.08 -8.67
N PHE A 16 -2.01 -6.22 -8.87
CA PHE A 16 -2.69 -7.51 -9.05
C PHE A 16 -2.74 -7.94 -10.52
N THR A 17 -2.52 -7.00 -11.44
CA THR A 17 -2.61 -7.21 -12.89
C THR A 17 -1.41 -6.62 -13.62
N ASP A 18 -1.11 -7.12 -14.81
CA ASP A 18 -0.06 -6.55 -15.68
C ASP A 18 -0.49 -5.22 -16.31
N GLU A 19 -1.77 -5.12 -16.69
CA GLU A 19 -2.38 -3.92 -17.26
C GLU A 19 -3.37 -3.28 -16.27
N ARG A 20 -3.47 -1.95 -16.29
CA ARG A 20 -4.36 -1.18 -15.41
C ARG A 20 -4.66 0.20 -16.01
N PRO A 21 -5.72 0.89 -15.56
CA PRO A 21 -6.06 2.24 -16.05
C PRO A 21 -4.94 3.26 -15.82
N ASP A 22 -4.78 4.20 -16.75
CA ASP A 22 -3.72 5.23 -16.69
C ASP A 22 -3.83 6.10 -15.43
N GLU A 23 -5.04 6.39 -14.95
CA GLU A 23 -5.24 7.22 -13.76
C GLU A 23 -4.53 6.62 -12.53
N ILE A 24 -4.79 5.34 -12.23
CA ILE A 24 -4.17 4.69 -11.07
C ILE A 24 -2.69 4.39 -11.30
N HIS A 25 -2.29 4.09 -12.54
CA HIS A 25 -0.88 3.95 -12.89
C HIS A 25 -0.10 5.24 -12.61
N ASN A 26 -0.58 6.37 -13.13
CA ASN A 26 0.07 7.68 -12.98
C ASN A 26 0.11 8.12 -11.52
N PHE A 27 -0.97 7.89 -10.76
CA PHE A 27 -0.97 8.13 -9.32
C PHE A 27 0.19 7.42 -8.63
N TRP A 28 0.32 6.11 -8.82
CA TRP A 28 1.39 5.35 -8.19
C TRP A 28 2.78 5.71 -8.70
N MET A 29 2.96 6.00 -9.99
CA MET A 29 4.26 6.44 -10.52
C MET A 29 4.72 7.78 -9.95
N ALA A 30 3.78 8.66 -9.58
CA ALA A 30 4.09 9.93 -8.92
C ALA A 30 4.45 9.78 -7.43
N HIS A 31 3.90 8.77 -6.74
CA HIS A 31 4.04 8.63 -5.29
C HIS A 31 5.04 7.54 -4.86
N TYR A 32 4.99 6.37 -5.50
CA TYR A 32 5.86 5.23 -5.21
C TYR A 32 6.08 4.37 -6.47
N PRO A 33 7.05 4.74 -7.34
CA PRO A 33 7.25 4.06 -8.62
C PRO A 33 7.80 2.63 -8.52
N GLU A 34 8.23 2.20 -7.33
CA GLU A 34 8.72 0.85 -7.08
C GLU A 34 7.57 -0.15 -6.82
N ILE A 35 6.30 0.28 -6.80
CA ILE A 35 5.17 -0.65 -6.84
C ILE A 35 5.31 -1.60 -8.04
N ASP A 36 5.14 -2.89 -7.81
CA ASP A 36 5.33 -3.89 -8.85
C ASP A 36 4.34 -5.06 -8.68
N THR A 37 4.29 -5.96 -9.64
CA THR A 37 3.45 -7.15 -9.58
C THR A 37 3.95 -8.13 -8.52
N ILE A 38 3.04 -8.94 -7.98
CA ILE A 38 3.36 -9.97 -6.99
C ILE A 38 4.49 -10.92 -7.48
N PRO A 39 4.47 -11.44 -8.72
CA PRO A 39 5.55 -12.28 -9.23
C PRO A 39 6.91 -11.58 -9.23
N ASN A 40 6.96 -10.30 -9.62
CA ASN A 40 8.20 -9.53 -9.63
C ASN A 40 8.74 -9.30 -8.22
N LYS A 41 7.89 -8.95 -7.25
CA LYS A 41 8.29 -8.80 -5.84
C LYS A 41 8.77 -10.11 -5.21
N VAL A 42 8.11 -11.23 -5.49
CA VAL A 42 8.59 -12.57 -5.06
C VAL A 42 9.95 -12.89 -5.67
N ALA A 43 10.15 -12.61 -6.96
CA ALA A 43 11.43 -12.82 -7.62
C ALA A 43 12.54 -11.92 -7.04
N GLN A 44 12.23 -10.67 -6.68
CA GLN A 44 13.15 -9.77 -5.98
C GLN A 44 13.55 -10.32 -4.61
N MET A 45 12.59 -10.81 -3.81
CA MET A 45 12.88 -11.46 -2.52
C MET A 45 13.82 -12.66 -2.69
N GLN A 46 13.58 -13.50 -3.69
CA GLN A 46 14.44 -14.65 -3.97
C GLN A 46 15.86 -14.23 -4.37
N LYS A 47 15.98 -13.25 -5.28
CA LYS A 47 17.28 -12.69 -5.70
C LYS A 47 18.04 -12.05 -4.54
N ALA A 48 17.34 -11.54 -3.53
CA ALA A 48 17.93 -10.96 -2.33
C ALA A 48 18.44 -11.99 -1.30
N GLY A 49 18.37 -13.30 -1.60
CA GLY A 49 18.89 -14.36 -0.72
C GLY A 49 17.89 -14.81 0.35
N TYR A 50 16.59 -14.72 0.05
CA TYR A 50 15.52 -15.25 0.88
C TYR A 50 14.75 -16.33 0.15
N VAL A 51 14.35 -17.40 0.83
CA VAL A 51 13.35 -18.34 0.33
C VAL A 51 11.97 -17.72 0.54
N PRO A 52 11.14 -17.51 -0.50
CA PRO A 52 9.77 -17.03 -0.35
C PRO A 52 8.90 -18.09 0.33
N VAL A 53 8.60 -17.89 1.60
CA VAL A 53 7.86 -18.85 2.43
C VAL A 53 6.36 -18.69 2.27
N ALA A 54 5.87 -17.45 2.22
CA ALA A 54 4.47 -17.16 1.98
C ALA A 54 4.29 -15.81 1.31
N THR A 55 3.23 -15.69 0.51
CA THR A 55 2.81 -14.44 -0.12
C THR A 55 1.29 -14.42 -0.20
N PHE A 56 0.65 -13.38 0.34
CA PHE A 56 -0.81 -13.27 0.32
C PHE A 56 -1.27 -11.81 0.31
N ILE A 57 -2.34 -11.55 -0.44
CA ILE A 57 -3.02 -10.25 -0.49
C ILE A 57 -3.75 -10.04 0.84
N ILE A 58 -3.66 -8.86 1.42
CA ILE A 58 -4.42 -8.55 2.64
C ILE A 58 -5.91 -8.30 2.31
N PRO A 59 -6.85 -8.66 3.20
CA PRO A 59 -8.27 -8.41 2.97
C PRO A 59 -8.59 -6.93 2.71
N GLU A 60 -9.63 -6.67 1.93
CA GLU A 60 -10.14 -5.30 1.69
C GLU A 60 -10.47 -4.56 3.00
N THR A 61 -10.93 -5.27 4.03
CA THR A 61 -11.22 -4.69 5.35
C THR A 61 -10.00 -4.05 6.02
N CYS A 62 -8.78 -4.47 5.67
CA CYS A 62 -7.57 -3.82 6.13
C CYS A 62 -7.45 -2.37 5.63
N TRP A 63 -7.97 -2.09 4.43
CA TRP A 63 -8.02 -0.74 3.87
C TRP A 63 -9.27 0.02 4.31
N THR A 64 -10.44 -0.60 4.22
CA THR A 64 -11.71 0.09 4.47
C THR A 64 -11.97 0.28 5.96
N GLU A 65 -12.19 -0.82 6.69
CA GLU A 65 -12.58 -0.80 8.10
C GLU A 65 -11.42 -0.43 9.03
N HIS A 66 -10.20 -0.87 8.72
CA HIS A 66 -9.06 -0.73 9.63
C HIS A 66 -8.13 0.44 9.30
N PHE A 67 -8.29 1.11 8.16
CA PHE A 67 -7.48 2.27 7.78
C PHE A 67 -8.31 3.50 7.43
N PHE A 68 -9.06 3.48 6.32
CA PHE A 68 -9.79 4.66 5.84
C PHE A 68 -10.91 5.12 6.77
N ALA A 69 -11.70 4.21 7.36
CA ALA A 69 -12.76 4.58 8.29
C ALA A 69 -12.22 5.29 9.56
N PRO A 70 -11.18 4.77 10.25
CA PRO A 70 -10.49 5.51 11.32
C PRO A 70 -9.89 6.84 10.85
N CYS A 71 -9.26 6.87 9.68
CA CYS A 71 -8.68 8.10 9.12
C CYS A 71 -9.73 9.19 8.89
N ALA A 72 -10.92 8.85 8.39
CA ALA A 72 -11.99 9.83 8.17
C ALA A 72 -12.39 10.55 9.47
N ILE A 73 -12.47 9.82 10.59
CA ILE A 73 -12.75 10.41 11.90
C ILE A 73 -11.61 11.34 12.33
N ALA A 74 -10.36 10.88 12.22
CA ALA A 74 -9.18 11.67 12.59
C ALA A 74 -9.03 12.94 11.74
N GLN A 75 -9.37 12.88 10.45
CA GLN A 75 -9.37 14.03 9.54
C GLN A 75 -10.36 15.11 9.99
N GLU A 76 -11.58 14.73 10.38
CA GLU A 76 -12.58 15.69 10.88
C GLU A 76 -12.15 16.36 12.19
N GLU A 77 -11.50 15.61 13.08
CA GLU A 77 -10.91 16.17 14.30
C GLU A 77 -9.73 17.12 13.99
N PHE A 78 -8.90 16.77 13.00
CA PHE A 78 -7.75 17.56 12.60
C PHE A 78 -8.17 18.89 11.94
N LEU A 79 -9.20 18.89 11.08
CA LEU A 79 -9.78 20.12 10.52
C LEU A 79 -10.30 21.07 11.60
N LYS A 80 -10.98 20.53 12.63
CA LYS A 80 -11.48 21.33 13.75
C LYS A 80 -10.35 21.93 14.58
N LYS A 81 -9.21 21.25 14.66
CA LYS A 81 -8.02 21.71 15.38
C LYS A 81 -7.29 22.83 14.64
N TYR A 82 -7.36 22.86 13.31
CA TYR A 82 -6.68 23.84 12.45
C TYR A 82 -7.67 24.51 11.47
N PRO A 83 -8.62 25.31 11.98
CA PRO A 83 -9.64 25.91 11.14
C PRO A 83 -9.05 26.95 10.17
N GLY A 84 -9.29 26.75 8.86
CA GLY A 84 -8.84 27.66 7.80
C GLY A 84 -7.36 27.56 7.44
N ASP A 85 -6.67 26.50 7.88
CA ASP A 85 -5.29 26.22 7.45
C ASP A 85 -5.31 25.49 6.09
N GLU A 86 -4.94 26.22 5.03
CA GLU A 86 -4.95 25.72 3.66
C GLU A 86 -4.07 24.48 3.48
N THR A 87 -2.93 24.39 4.19
CA THR A 87 -2.04 23.22 4.09
C THR A 87 -2.70 21.97 4.67
N VAL A 88 -3.44 22.14 5.77
CA VAL A 88 -4.20 21.04 6.38
C VAL A 88 -5.36 20.61 5.48
N GLU A 89 -6.07 21.55 4.88
CA GLU A 89 -7.18 21.28 3.97
C GLU A 89 -6.70 20.53 2.72
N GLU A 90 -5.58 20.94 2.12
CA GLU A 90 -4.97 20.26 0.96
C GLU A 90 -4.48 18.85 1.32
N LEU A 91 -3.84 18.67 2.48
CA LEU A 91 -3.41 17.35 2.95
C LEU A 91 -4.60 16.38 3.06
N ILE A 92 -5.69 16.83 3.66
CA ILE A 92 -6.90 16.01 3.86
C ILE A 92 -7.59 15.74 2.53
N ALA A 93 -7.64 16.72 1.63
CA ALA A 93 -8.14 16.51 0.27
C ALA A 93 -7.34 15.42 -0.46
N GLY A 94 -6.02 15.43 -0.35
CA GLY A 94 -5.15 14.39 -0.91
C GLY A 94 -5.41 13.00 -0.33
N GLN A 95 -5.55 12.87 0.99
CA GLN A 95 -5.88 11.60 1.64
C GLN A 95 -7.27 11.07 1.24
N ARG A 96 -8.26 11.96 1.10
CA ARG A 96 -9.60 11.59 0.62
C ARG A 96 -9.57 11.16 -0.84
N HIS A 97 -8.72 11.79 -1.65
CA HIS A 97 -8.50 11.37 -3.03
C HIS A 97 -7.90 9.96 -3.09
N GLU A 98 -6.91 9.64 -2.26
CA GLU A 98 -6.36 8.27 -2.15
C GLU A 98 -7.45 7.25 -1.81
N ALA A 99 -8.32 7.53 -0.83
CA ALA A 99 -9.43 6.66 -0.49
C ALA A 99 -10.39 6.44 -1.68
N SER A 100 -10.66 7.49 -2.46
CA SER A 100 -11.50 7.39 -3.66
C SER A 100 -10.87 6.56 -4.76
N LEU A 101 -9.54 6.65 -4.93
CA LEU A 101 -8.80 5.83 -5.89
C LEU A 101 -8.80 4.36 -5.47
N TYR A 102 -8.66 4.08 -4.17
CA TYR A 102 -8.77 2.71 -3.68
C TYR A 102 -10.15 2.14 -3.95
N ASP A 103 -11.23 2.84 -3.59
CA ASP A 103 -12.60 2.34 -3.84
C ASP A 103 -12.85 2.05 -5.33
N LYS A 104 -12.33 2.92 -6.21
CA LYS A 104 -12.46 2.81 -7.66
C LYS A 104 -11.58 1.72 -8.29
N TYR A 105 -10.38 1.48 -7.74
CA TYR A 105 -9.33 0.68 -8.40
C TYR A 105 -8.76 -0.46 -7.55
N LYS A 106 -9.38 -0.82 -6.43
CA LYS A 106 -8.98 -1.93 -5.54
C LYS A 106 -8.82 -3.29 -6.23
N GLU A 107 -9.40 -3.49 -7.40
CA GLU A 107 -9.21 -4.71 -8.19
C GLU A 107 -7.82 -4.78 -8.87
N PHE A 108 -7.13 -3.64 -9.01
CA PHE A 108 -5.83 -3.55 -9.69
C PHE A 108 -4.65 -3.51 -8.73
N TYR A 109 -4.85 -3.12 -7.46
CA TYR A 109 -3.77 -2.96 -6.50
C TYR A 109 -4.23 -3.11 -5.05
N GLY A 110 -3.25 -3.36 -4.19
CA GLY A 110 -3.43 -3.34 -2.75
C GLY A 110 -2.15 -3.75 -2.04
N TYR A 111 -2.27 -4.13 -0.77
CA TYR A 111 -1.13 -4.58 0.01
C TYR A 111 -1.01 -6.10 -0.02
N VAL A 112 0.23 -6.56 -0.11
CA VAL A 112 0.58 -7.97 -0.13
C VAL A 112 1.63 -8.21 0.94
N PHE A 113 1.39 -9.20 1.78
CA PHE A 113 2.39 -9.67 2.74
C PHE A 113 3.36 -10.61 2.03
N TYR A 114 4.66 -10.35 2.20
CA TYR A 114 5.76 -11.16 1.73
C TYR A 114 6.57 -11.67 2.93
N ILE A 115 6.66 -12.98 3.08
CA ILE A 115 7.40 -13.64 4.15
C ILE A 115 8.56 -14.42 3.55
N GLY A 116 9.79 -14.01 3.89
CA GLY A 116 11.03 -14.58 3.37
C GLY A 116 11.91 -15.15 4.47
N LYS A 117 12.50 -16.32 4.24
CA LYS A 117 13.50 -16.92 5.14
C LYS A 117 14.89 -16.71 4.58
N LYS A 118 15.78 -16.04 5.31
CA LYS A 118 17.16 -15.81 4.90
C LYS A 118 17.92 -17.13 4.79
N ILE A 119 18.60 -17.35 3.66
CA ILE A 119 19.57 -18.44 3.48
C ILE A 119 21.00 -17.98 3.74
#